data_AF-A0A5J4L3A8-F1
#
_entry.id   AF-A0A5J4L3A8-F1
#
_cell.length_a   1.000
_cell.length_b   1.000
_cell.length_c   1.000
_cell.angle_alpha   90.00
_cell.angle_beta   90.00
_cell.angle_gamma   90.00
#
_symmetry.space_group_name_H-M   'P 1'
#
loop_
_entity.id
_entity.type
_entity.pdbx_description
1 polymer ?
#
loop_
_entity_poly.entity_id
_entity_poly.type
_entity_poly.pdbx_seq_one_letter_code
_entity_poly.pdbx_strand_id
1 'polypeptide(L)'
;MKCPTCCPEPNDYISSNNGLEILRGVKSYKPALTRLSNWAHHYYRTALQEGAVPCCVCGHMIPLRFHRPEYASTWLRQSGVPVIYLYCEHCHSCFYNALDHLALSLPELQQFRRNHPRIRTLPAVYDDVNGGHAMITRYESMTSAEHVEVVTSLENYRVLNIVGGQA
;
A
#
# COMPACT_ATOMS: atom_id res chain seq x y z
N MET A 1 -2.02 -11.21 -8.83
CA MET A 1 -0.59 -11.48 -9.12
C MET A 1 -0.08 -12.50 -8.10
N LYS A 2 0.68 -13.51 -8.54
CA LYS A 2 1.23 -14.57 -7.70
C LYS A 2 2.73 -14.71 -7.97
N CYS A 3 3.55 -14.84 -6.93
CA CYS A 3 4.94 -15.28 -7.03
C CYS A 3 5.02 -16.69 -6.41
N PRO A 4 5.44 -17.72 -7.15
CA PRO A 4 5.50 -19.09 -6.61
C PRO A 4 6.38 -19.22 -5.36
N THR A 5 7.44 -18.42 -5.26
CA THR A 5 8.36 -18.43 -4.10
C THR A 5 7.76 -17.73 -2.89
N CYS A 6 7.11 -16.57 -3.07
CA CYS A 6 6.54 -15.80 -1.96
C CYS A 6 5.17 -16.34 -1.52
N CYS A 7 4.44 -16.97 -2.44
CA CYS A 7 3.08 -17.48 -2.25
C CYS A 7 3.02 -18.95 -2.68
N PRO A 8 3.68 -19.87 -1.94
CA PRO A 8 3.74 -21.29 -2.33
C PRO A 8 2.35 -21.96 -2.27
N GLU A 9 1.49 -21.50 -1.36
CA GLU A 9 0.19 -22.11 -1.11
C GLU A 9 -0.81 -21.90 -2.27
N PRO A 10 -1.75 -22.85 -2.47
CA PRO A 10 -2.92 -22.64 -3.32
C PRO A 10 -3.74 -21.44 -2.82
N ASN A 11 -4.20 -20.58 -3.73
CA ASN A 11 -4.94 -19.34 -3.45
C ASN A 11 -4.19 -18.26 -2.64
N ASP A 12 -2.86 -18.38 -2.50
CA ASP A 12 -2.02 -17.32 -1.96
C ASP A 12 -1.58 -16.37 -3.10
N TYR A 13 -1.85 -15.08 -2.95
CA TYR A 13 -1.60 -14.05 -3.95
C TYR A 13 -0.86 -12.85 -3.31
N ILE A 14 0.09 -12.27 -4.04
CA ILE A 14 0.73 -11.01 -3.65
C ILE A 14 -0.28 -9.86 -3.67
N SER A 15 -1.16 -9.89 -4.67
CA SER A 15 -2.25 -8.94 -4.83
C SER A 15 -3.39 -9.66 -5.53
N SER A 16 -4.60 -9.54 -4.97
CA SER A 16 -5.83 -9.98 -5.61
C SER A 16 -6.78 -8.78 -5.69
N ASN A 17 -7.20 -8.44 -6.91
CA ASN A 17 -8.12 -7.34 -7.15
C ASN A 17 -9.31 -7.93 -7.92
N ASN A 18 -10.19 -8.62 -7.21
CA ASN A 18 -11.40 -9.15 -7.84
C ASN A 18 -12.39 -8.00 -8.03
N GLY A 19 -12.49 -7.49 -9.26
CA GLY A 19 -13.61 -6.61 -9.64
C GLY A 19 -13.49 -5.15 -9.21
N LEU A 20 -12.28 -4.57 -9.22
CA LEU A 20 -12.16 -3.11 -9.12
C LEU A 20 -12.74 -2.47 -10.39
N GLU A 21 -13.99 -2.02 -10.32
CA GLU A 21 -14.71 -1.31 -11.39
C GLU A 21 -13.90 -0.13 -11.95
N ILE A 22 -13.05 0.48 -11.11
CA ILE A 22 -12.13 1.54 -11.54
C ILE A 22 -11.22 1.11 -12.70
N LEU A 23 -10.90 -0.17 -12.86
CA LEU A 23 -10.03 -0.67 -13.93
C LEU A 23 -10.79 -1.00 -15.22
N ARG A 24 -12.12 -0.83 -15.25
CA ARG A 24 -12.93 -1.07 -16.45
C ARG A 24 -12.42 -0.23 -17.62
N GLY A 25 -12.32 -0.87 -18.79
CA GLY A 25 -11.91 -0.23 -20.04
C GLY A 25 -10.42 0.08 -20.18
N VAL A 26 -9.58 -0.30 -19.20
CA VAL A 26 -8.13 -0.09 -19.33
C VAL A 26 -7.51 -1.15 -20.24
N LYS A 27 -6.77 -0.70 -21.26
CA LYS A 27 -6.20 -1.57 -22.30
C LYS A 27 -4.72 -1.94 -22.10
N SER A 28 -4.05 -1.36 -21.11
CA SER A 28 -2.63 -1.62 -20.86
C SER A 28 -2.25 -1.46 -19.40
N TYR A 29 -1.11 -2.05 -19.03
CA TYR A 29 -0.67 -2.14 -17.63
C TYR A 29 -0.35 -0.77 -17.01
N LYS A 30 0.32 0.12 -17.75
CA LYS A 30 0.75 1.42 -17.21
C LYS A 30 -0.43 2.32 -16.79
N PRO A 31 -1.45 2.56 -17.63
CA PRO A 31 -2.66 3.26 -17.21
C PRO A 31 -3.42 2.55 -16.08
N ALA A 32 -3.43 1.21 -16.06
CA ALA A 32 -4.08 0.45 -14.99
C ALA A 32 -3.40 0.71 -13.65
N LEU A 33 -2.07 0.64 -13.63
CA LEU A 33 -1.26 0.91 -12.45
C LEU A 33 -1.43 2.36 -11.98
N THR A 34 -1.36 3.36 -12.87
CA THR A 34 -1.58 4.76 -12.50
C THR A 34 -2.96 4.98 -11.90
N ARG A 35 -4.01 4.42 -12.51
CA ARG A 35 -5.38 4.57 -12.00
C ARG A 35 -5.56 3.87 -10.65
N LEU A 36 -5.00 2.67 -10.51
CA LEU A 36 -5.00 1.93 -9.25
C LEU A 36 -4.25 2.69 -8.15
N SER A 37 -3.08 3.25 -8.45
CA SER A 37 -2.30 4.05 -7.49
C SER A 37 -3.07 5.28 -7.03
N ASN A 38 -3.71 6.02 -7.95
CA ASN A 38 -4.53 7.19 -7.60
C ASN A 38 -5.74 6.81 -6.75
N TRP A 39 -6.45 5.76 -7.15
CA TRP A 39 -7.58 5.27 -6.37
C TRP A 39 -7.15 4.81 -4.96
N ALA A 40 -6.08 4.01 -4.87
CA ALA A 40 -5.58 3.53 -3.60
C ALA A 40 -5.13 4.69 -2.71
N HIS A 41 -4.48 5.70 -3.28
CA HIS A 41 -4.11 6.91 -2.56
C HIS A 41 -5.33 7.57 -1.92
N HIS A 42 -6.34 7.91 -2.72
CA HIS A 42 -7.54 8.57 -2.20
C HIS A 42 -8.28 7.68 -1.19
N TYR A 43 -8.56 6.43 -1.54
CA TYR A 43 -9.36 5.52 -0.73
C TYR A 43 -8.72 5.25 0.65
N TYR A 44 -7.45 4.84 0.67
CA TYR A 44 -6.78 4.50 1.92
C TYR A 44 -6.37 5.73 2.72
N ARG A 45 -6.07 6.87 2.08
CA ARG A 45 -5.78 8.10 2.84
C ARG A 45 -7.03 8.66 3.51
N THR A 46 -8.19 8.61 2.86
CA THR A 46 -9.46 8.89 3.52
C THR A 46 -9.69 7.95 4.70
N ALA A 47 -9.50 6.63 4.51
CA ALA A 47 -9.66 5.67 5.60
C ALA A 47 -8.71 5.95 6.78
N LEU A 48 -7.46 6.31 6.51
CA LEU A 48 -6.44 6.64 7.52
C LEU A 48 -6.75 7.95 8.26
N GLN A 49 -7.33 8.92 7.57
CA GLN A 49 -7.67 10.22 8.15
C GLN A 49 -8.96 10.16 8.98
N GLU A 50 -9.99 9.50 8.46
CA GLU A 50 -11.33 9.49 9.04
C GLU A 50 -11.58 8.26 9.94
N GLY A 51 -10.67 7.28 9.92
CA GLY A 51 -10.82 6.00 10.63
C GLY A 51 -11.86 5.06 10.01
N ALA A 52 -12.53 5.48 8.93
CA ALA A 52 -13.53 4.69 8.21
C ALA A 52 -13.64 5.14 6.75
N VAL A 53 -14.22 4.28 5.91
CA VAL A 53 -14.37 4.53 4.46
C VAL A 53 -15.57 3.74 3.91
N PRO A 54 -16.28 4.19 2.86
CA PRO A 54 -17.29 3.37 2.20
C PRO A 54 -16.69 2.10 1.58
N CYS A 55 -17.31 0.95 1.78
CA CYS A 55 -16.92 -0.30 1.15
C CYS A 55 -16.91 -0.17 -0.39
N CYS A 56 -15.82 -0.60 -1.03
CA CYS A 56 -15.67 -0.57 -2.50
C CYS A 56 -16.72 -1.39 -3.28
N VAL A 57 -17.42 -2.30 -2.61
CA VAL A 57 -18.38 -3.23 -3.23
C VAL A 57 -19.82 -2.78 -3.00
N CYS A 58 -20.20 -2.50 -1.74
CA CYS A 58 -21.59 -2.18 -1.39
C CYS A 58 -21.83 -0.74 -0.92
N GLY A 59 -20.77 0.06 -0.74
CA GLY A 59 -20.87 1.45 -0.28
C GLY A 59 -21.13 1.63 1.21
N HIS A 60 -21.36 0.57 1.98
CA HIS A 60 -21.56 0.69 3.44
C HIS A 60 -20.29 1.19 4.13
N MET A 61 -20.42 2.08 5.12
CA MET A 61 -19.27 2.58 5.88
C MET A 61 -18.61 1.43 6.66
N ILE A 62 -17.30 1.29 6.53
CA ILE A 62 -16.52 0.26 7.21
C ILE A 62 -15.35 0.88 7.97
N PRO A 63 -15.07 0.44 9.21
CA PRO A 63 -13.97 0.98 10.00
C PRO A 63 -12.63 0.47 9.48
N LEU A 64 -11.62 1.35 9.49
CA LEU A 64 -10.23 0.99 9.32
C LEU A 64 -9.74 0.24 10.57
N ARG A 65 -9.05 -0.88 10.37
CA ARG A 65 -8.43 -1.63 11.45
C ARG A 65 -6.94 -1.81 11.18
N PHE A 66 -6.15 -1.79 12.25
CA PHE A 66 -4.70 -2.01 12.23
C PHE A 66 -4.39 -3.40 12.77
N HIS A 67 -4.79 -4.42 12.01
CA HIS A 67 -4.44 -5.79 12.32
C HIS A 67 -4.22 -6.57 11.05
N ARG A 68 -3.39 -7.61 11.14
CA ARG A 68 -3.21 -8.56 10.05
C ARG A 68 -4.40 -9.52 10.06
N PRO A 69 -5.11 -9.74 8.93
CA PRO A 69 -6.13 -10.77 8.87
C PRO A 69 -5.49 -12.16 8.92
N GLU A 70 -6.18 -13.13 9.52
CA GLU A 70 -5.71 -14.53 9.61
C GLU A 70 -5.47 -15.14 8.22
N TYR A 71 -6.31 -14.77 7.26
CA TYR A 71 -6.25 -15.18 5.87
C TYR A 71 -5.35 -14.29 5.00
N ALA A 72 -4.53 -13.42 5.60
CA ALA A 72 -3.46 -12.74 4.87
C ALA A 72 -2.56 -13.76 4.16
N SER A 73 -1.99 -13.37 3.03
CA SER A 73 -0.99 -14.16 2.31
C SER A 73 0.21 -14.55 3.19
N THR A 74 0.86 -15.67 2.89
CA THR A 74 1.98 -16.20 3.69
C THR A 74 3.13 -15.22 3.78
N TRP A 75 3.51 -14.62 2.65
CA TRP A 75 4.54 -13.58 2.62
C TRP A 75 4.21 -12.39 3.52
N LEU A 76 2.95 -11.96 3.56
CA LEU A 76 2.54 -10.80 4.35
C LEU A 76 2.57 -11.12 5.85
N ARG A 77 2.17 -12.35 6.22
CA ARG A 77 2.32 -12.85 7.60
C ARG A 77 3.77 -12.90 8.06
N GLN A 78 4.70 -13.24 7.17
CA GLN A 78 6.12 -13.35 7.47
C GLN A 78 6.88 -12.02 7.37
N SER A 79 6.34 -11.03 6.66
CA SER A 79 7.03 -9.76 6.36
C SER A 79 7.32 -8.90 7.60
N GLY A 80 6.58 -9.07 8.69
CA GLY A 80 6.64 -8.18 9.85
C GLY A 80 6.08 -6.77 9.59
N VAL A 81 5.73 -6.43 8.35
CA VAL A 81 5.24 -5.10 7.97
C VAL A 81 3.84 -4.88 8.55
N PRO A 82 3.56 -3.68 9.10
CA PRO A 82 2.22 -3.28 9.52
C PRO A 82 1.21 -3.35 8.38
N VAL A 83 0.00 -3.79 8.69
CA VAL A 83 -1.08 -4.01 7.73
C VAL A 83 -2.29 -3.20 8.14
N ILE A 84 -2.88 -2.50 7.17
CA ILE A 84 -4.23 -1.99 7.32
C ILE A 84 -5.24 -2.98 6.77
N TYR A 85 -6.40 -3.02 7.38
CA TYR A 85 -7.45 -3.98 7.10
C TYR A 85 -8.82 -3.31 7.12
N LEU A 86 -9.66 -3.69 6.16
CA LEU A 86 -10.99 -3.19 5.94
C LEU A 86 -11.91 -4.38 5.65
N TYR A 87 -12.83 -4.66 6.56
CA TYR A 87 -13.81 -5.73 6.44
C TYR A 87 -15.22 -5.17 6.47
N CYS A 88 -16.01 -5.53 5.47
CA CYS A 88 -17.41 -5.15 5.42
C CYS A 88 -18.29 -6.23 6.02
N GLU A 89 -18.86 -5.96 7.20
CA GLU A 89 -19.81 -6.87 7.83
C GLU A 89 -21.12 -7.02 7.03
N HIS A 90 -21.39 -6.10 6.09
CA HIS A 90 -22.60 -6.14 5.26
C HIS A 90 -22.48 -7.07 4.03
N CYS A 91 -21.39 -6.99 3.26
CA CYS A 91 -21.20 -7.80 2.05
C CYS A 91 -20.03 -8.80 2.14
N HIS A 92 -19.39 -8.87 3.31
CA HIS A 92 -18.26 -9.76 3.62
C HIS A 92 -17.02 -9.54 2.74
N SER A 93 -16.95 -8.44 2.00
CA SER A 93 -15.75 -8.06 1.25
C SER A 93 -14.63 -7.72 2.21
N CYS A 94 -13.41 -8.13 1.87
CA CYS A 94 -12.21 -7.78 2.61
C CYS A 94 -11.17 -7.11 1.71
N PHE A 95 -10.55 -6.07 2.24
CA PHE A 95 -9.38 -5.42 1.65
C PHE A 95 -8.30 -5.26 2.72
N TYR A 96 -7.06 -5.56 2.37
CA TYR A 96 -5.91 -5.27 3.23
C TYR A 96 -4.74 -4.80 2.39
N ASN A 97 -3.86 -4.01 2.99
CA ASN A 97 -2.64 -3.57 2.33
C ASN A 97 -1.50 -3.42 3.34
N ALA A 98 -0.30 -3.77 2.91
CA ALA A 98 0.90 -3.50 3.67
C ALA A 98 1.19 -1.99 3.65
N LEU A 99 1.64 -1.44 4.77
CA LEU A 99 1.82 0.00 4.90
C LEU A 99 2.90 0.54 3.95
N ASP A 100 3.96 -0.21 3.75
CA ASP A 100 5.00 0.10 2.77
C ASP A 100 4.40 0.20 1.36
N HIS A 101 3.59 -0.76 0.94
CA HIS A 101 2.91 -0.75 -0.35
C HIS A 101 1.97 0.46 -0.54
N LEU A 102 1.37 0.98 0.52
CA LEU A 102 0.58 2.22 0.45
C LEU A 102 1.45 3.44 0.15
N ALA A 103 2.72 3.45 0.54
CA ALA A 103 3.63 4.54 0.20
C ALA A 103 3.81 4.67 -1.32
N LEU A 104 3.78 3.56 -2.08
CA LEU A 104 3.82 3.58 -3.56
C LEU A 104 2.61 4.26 -4.22
N SER A 105 1.53 4.50 -3.47
CA SER A 105 0.37 5.25 -3.95
C SER A 105 0.54 6.77 -3.80
N LEU A 106 1.50 7.25 -2.99
CA LEU A 106 1.73 8.68 -2.78
C LEU A 106 2.10 9.40 -4.07
N PRO A 107 1.60 10.62 -4.32
CA PRO A 107 1.93 11.40 -5.52
C PRO A 107 3.44 11.54 -5.77
N GLU A 108 4.23 11.74 -4.72
CA GLU A 108 5.67 11.86 -4.74
C GLU A 108 6.32 10.56 -5.23
N LEU A 109 5.88 9.40 -4.71
CA LEU A 109 6.37 8.09 -5.14
C LEU A 109 5.92 7.73 -6.54
N GLN A 110 4.73 8.16 -6.94
CA GLN A 110 4.27 8.02 -8.31
C GLN A 110 5.13 8.85 -9.27
N GLN A 111 5.50 10.08 -8.89
CA GLN A 111 6.41 10.92 -9.67
C GLN A 111 7.80 10.30 -9.74
N PHE A 112 8.35 9.85 -8.61
CA PHE A 112 9.61 9.14 -8.54
C PHE A 112 9.62 7.94 -9.48
N ARG A 113 8.58 7.10 -9.46
CA ARG A 113 8.44 5.94 -10.36
C ARG A 113 8.29 6.33 -11.85
N ARG A 114 7.73 7.49 -12.16
CA ARG A 114 7.68 8.00 -13.54
C ARG A 114 9.08 8.37 -14.04
N ASN A 115 9.90 8.98 -13.18
CA ASN A 115 11.28 9.37 -13.49
C ASN A 115 12.25 8.17 -13.46
N HIS A 116 11.96 7.18 -12.60
CA HIS A 116 12.75 5.97 -12.40
C HIS A 116 11.85 4.74 -12.58
N PRO A 117 11.66 4.21 -13.82
CA PRO A 117 10.73 3.11 -14.07
C PRO A 117 11.12 1.78 -13.41
N ARG A 118 12.38 1.63 -13.00
CA ARG A 118 12.92 0.45 -12.31
C ARG A 118 13.33 0.86 -10.90
N ILE A 119 12.45 0.60 -9.95
CA ILE A 119 12.70 0.84 -8.52
C ILE A 119 12.67 -0.47 -7.75
N ARG A 120 13.37 -0.50 -6.63
CA ARG A 120 13.25 -1.54 -5.61
C ARG A 120 12.91 -0.91 -4.27
N THR A 121 12.17 -1.64 -3.45
CA THR A 121 11.96 -1.31 -2.04
C THR A 121 13.07 -1.94 -1.22
N LEU A 122 13.65 -1.19 -0.29
CA LEU A 122 14.58 -1.71 0.71
C LEU A 122 13.83 -2.13 1.98
N PRO A 123 14.43 -3.00 2.82
CA PRO A 123 13.83 -3.37 4.10
C PRO A 123 13.44 -2.14 4.92
N ALA A 124 12.22 -2.15 5.48
CA ALA A 124 11.75 -1.06 6.33
C ALA A 124 12.60 -0.97 7.61
N VAL A 125 12.89 0.26 8.01
CA VAL A 125 13.56 0.58 9.28
C VAL A 125 12.52 1.15 10.24
N TYR A 126 12.65 0.83 11.51
CA TYR A 126 11.78 1.33 12.58
C TYR A 126 12.62 2.19 13.51
N ASP A 127 12.18 3.43 13.74
CA ASP A 127 12.94 4.41 14.52
C ASP A 127 12.01 5.44 15.18
N ASP A 128 12.55 6.19 16.14
CA ASP A 128 11.85 7.29 16.80
C ASP A 128 12.07 8.59 16.03
N VAL A 129 10.99 9.15 15.48
CA VAL A 129 11.02 10.40 14.71
C VAL A 129 10.11 11.41 15.37
N ASN A 130 10.67 12.57 15.76
CA ASN A 130 9.95 13.64 16.47
C ASN A 130 9.25 13.15 17.76
N GLY A 131 9.83 12.18 18.45
CA GLY A 131 9.29 11.65 19.71
C GLY A 131 8.17 10.62 19.56
N GLY A 132 7.91 10.11 18.36
CA GLY A 132 6.96 9.01 18.12
C GLY A 132 7.56 7.89 17.27
N HIS A 133 7.07 6.67 17.46
CA HIS A 133 7.52 5.51 16.70
C HIS A 133 7.09 5.60 15.24
N ALA A 134 8.04 5.42 14.33
CA ALA A 134 7.82 5.53 12.90
C ALA A 134 8.43 4.36 12.12
N MET A 135 7.83 4.08 10.96
CA MET A 135 8.37 3.20 9.93
C MET A 135 8.93 4.04 8.78
N ILE A 136 10.18 3.80 8.44
CA ILE A 136 10.88 4.43 7.32
C ILE A 136 10.94 3.42 6.19
N THR A 137 10.23 3.71 5.10
CA THR A 137 10.27 2.90 3.87
C THR A 137 11.12 3.60 2.84
N ARG A 138 12.17 2.94 2.34
CA ARG A 138 13.06 3.49 1.31
C ARG A 138 12.85 2.80 -0.03
N TYR A 139 12.81 3.60 -1.08
CA TYR A 139 12.74 3.17 -2.48
C TYR A 139 13.94 3.72 -3.23
N GLU A 140 14.60 2.86 -4.00
CA GLU A 140 15.79 3.23 -4.76
C GLU A 140 15.59 2.95 -6.25
N SER A 141 16.10 3.86 -7.08
CA SER A 141 16.29 3.61 -8.50
C SER A 141 17.31 2.48 -8.70
N MET A 142 17.03 1.56 -9.62
CA MET A 142 17.99 0.53 -10.01
C MET A 142 18.97 0.99 -11.10
N THR A 143 18.80 2.21 -11.61
CA THR A 143 19.56 2.75 -12.75
C THR A 143 20.27 4.07 -12.45
N SER A 144 20.13 4.61 -11.24
CA SER A 144 20.77 5.84 -10.78
C SER A 144 20.95 5.79 -9.26
N ALA A 145 21.65 6.77 -8.68
CA ALA A 145 21.83 6.90 -7.22
C ALA A 145 20.64 7.55 -6.50
N GLU A 146 19.54 7.81 -7.22
CA GLU A 146 18.35 8.48 -6.69
C GLU A 146 17.54 7.55 -5.79
N HIS A 147 17.00 8.11 -4.72
CA HIS A 147 16.15 7.42 -3.77
C HIS A 147 15.09 8.35 -3.18
N VAL A 148 14.06 7.74 -2.58
CA VAL A 148 13.04 8.43 -1.82
C VAL A 148 12.66 7.63 -0.58
N GLU A 149 12.47 8.32 0.53
CA GLU A 149 12.08 7.75 1.81
C GLU A 149 10.72 8.29 2.22
N VAL A 150 9.92 7.42 2.82
CA VAL A 150 8.62 7.78 3.39
C VAL A 150 8.64 7.41 4.85
N VAL A 151 8.54 8.42 5.71
CA VAL A 151 8.46 8.27 7.16
C VAL A 151 6.99 8.26 7.55
N THR A 152 6.53 7.16 8.13
CA THR A 152 5.12 6.96 8.51
C THR A 152 5.00 6.68 10.00
N SER A 153 4.13 7.41 10.71
CA SER A 153 3.84 7.14 12.13
C SER A 153 3.24 5.75 12.30
N LEU A 154 3.65 4.99 13.32
CA LEU A 154 3.04 3.70 13.64
C LEU A 154 1.78 3.83 14.51
N GLU A 155 1.55 4.99 15.12
CA GLU A 155 0.39 5.24 15.98
C GLU A 155 -0.87 5.46 15.13
N ASN A 156 -0.74 6.25 14.06
CA ASN A 156 -1.87 6.69 13.25
C ASN A 156 -1.60 6.58 11.74
N TYR A 157 -0.45 6.03 11.33
CA TYR A 157 -0.16 5.69 9.94
C TYR A 157 -0.18 6.90 8.98
N ARG A 158 -0.06 8.12 9.55
CA ARG A 158 0.12 9.35 8.80
C ARG A 158 1.55 9.44 8.29
N VAL A 159 1.70 9.96 7.07
CA VAL A 159 3.02 10.32 6.54
C VAL A 159 3.50 11.53 7.32
N LEU A 160 4.63 11.37 8.00
CA LEU A 160 5.29 12.42 8.77
C LEU A 160 6.23 13.24 7.90
N ASN A 161 6.94 12.57 6.99
CA ASN A 161 7.89 13.21 6.09
C ASN A 161 8.11 12.36 4.82
N ILE A 162 8.52 13.02 3.74
CA ILE A 162 9.01 12.40 2.51
C ILE A 162 10.36 13.04 2.19
N VAL A 163 11.41 12.23 2.10
CA VAL A 163 12.79 12.71 1.88
C VAL A 163 13.30 12.21 0.53
N GLY A 164 13.93 13.07 -0.26
CA GLY A 164 14.41 12.75 -1.59
C GLY A 164 13.30 12.73 -2.66
N GLY A 165 13.60 12.17 -3.83
CA GLY A 165 12.66 12.03 -4.95
C GLY A 165 12.23 13.34 -5.64
N GLN A 166 12.81 14.48 -5.29
CA GLN A 166 12.68 15.73 -6.05
C GLN A 166 13.73 15.75 -7.16
N ALA A 167 13.27 15.93 -8.40
CA ALA A 167 14.11 16.18 -9.58
C ALA A 167 14.07 17.68 -9.91
#